data_AF-W4V1L0-F1
#
_entry.id   AF-W4V1L0-F1
#
_cell.length_a   1.000
_cell.length_b   1.000
_cell.length_c   1.000
_cell.angle_alpha   90.00
_cell.angle_beta   90.00
_cell.angle_gamma   90.00
#
_symmetry.space_group_name_H-M   'P 1'
#
loop_
_entity.id
_entity.type
_entity.pdbx_description
1 polymer ?
#
loop_
_entity_poly.entity_id
_entity_poly.type
_entity_poly.pdbx_seq_one_letter_code
_entity_poly.pdbx_strand_id
1 'polypeptide(L)'
;MKRYSLSSLLTLAVLLFLIASCIREDNSDCPPEKVRVYFSYRTTYSPSVIDPTVIERIDLFVFDRTGNYLGQWTDYEAQLSPSYYMELPLAYGDYRIVCWAGLHELSYTLNHDQTIPFEESLLALQRTEQQTVEHIPTHLFHAMEAQAMVDQPTANLALSFVN
;
A
#
# COMPACT_ATOMS: atom_id res chain seq x y z
N MET A 1 27.68 20.52 -55.17
CA MET A 1 28.08 20.40 -53.75
C MET A 1 27.77 21.73 -53.06
N LYS A 2 26.71 21.80 -52.24
CA LYS A 2 26.33 23.02 -51.52
C LYS A 2 27.37 23.29 -50.42
N ARG A 3 27.99 24.47 -50.45
CA ARG A 3 28.95 24.92 -49.42
C ARG A 3 28.16 25.56 -48.29
N TYR A 4 27.77 24.75 -47.31
CA TYR A 4 27.13 25.26 -46.11
C TYR A 4 28.16 26.12 -45.36
N SER A 5 27.84 27.40 -45.14
CA SER A 5 28.73 28.31 -44.41
C SER A 5 28.94 27.75 -42.99
N LEU A 6 30.20 27.74 -42.53
CA LEU A 6 30.58 27.25 -41.20
C LEU A 6 29.74 27.91 -40.09
N SER A 7 29.40 29.19 -40.29
CA SER A 7 28.52 29.97 -39.42
C SER A 7 27.10 29.39 -39.34
N SER A 8 26.58 28.86 -40.44
CA SER A 8 25.24 28.26 -40.51
C SER A 8 25.18 26.87 -39.87
N LEU A 9 26.31 26.13 -39.84
CA LEU A 9 26.39 24.89 -39.06
C LEU A 9 26.49 25.17 -37.56
N LEU A 10 27.23 26.22 -37.18
CA LEU A 10 27.40 26.60 -35.78
C LEU A 10 26.08 27.05 -35.14
N THR A 11 25.28 27.84 -35.86
CA THR A 11 23.95 28.27 -35.38
C THR A 11 22.97 27.11 -35.25
N LEU A 12 22.99 26.16 -36.19
CA LEU A 12 22.16 24.96 -36.12
C LEU A 12 22.56 24.06 -34.95
N ALA A 13 23.87 23.91 -34.69
CA ALA A 13 24.38 23.13 -33.57
C ALA A 13 23.99 23.75 -32.22
N VAL A 14 24.08 25.07 -32.07
CA VAL A 14 23.63 25.78 -30.86
C VAL A 14 22.12 25.62 -30.65
N LEU A 15 21.32 25.71 -31.71
CA LEU A 15 19.87 25.51 -31.63
C LEU A 15 19.51 24.06 -31.21
N LEU A 16 20.27 23.07 -31.70
CA LEU A 16 20.13 21.67 -31.31
C LEU A 16 20.58 21.42 -29.86
N PHE A 17 21.52 22.20 -29.31
CA PHE A 17 21.89 22.11 -27.89
C PHE A 17 20.83 22.71 -26.96
N LEU A 18 20.14 23.78 -27.40
CA LEU A 18 19.08 24.44 -26.61
C LEU A 18 17.80 23.60 -26.48
N ILE A 19 17.52 22.70 -27.43
CA ILE A 19 16.40 21.74 -27.31
C ILE A 19 16.79 20.47 -26.54
N ALA A 20 18.08 20.26 -26.27
CA ALA A 20 18.61 19.10 -25.58
C ALA A 20 18.82 19.36 -24.08
N SER A 21 18.58 20.58 -23.61
CA SER A 21 18.35 20.84 -22.19
C SER A 21 17.00 20.25 -21.81
N CYS A 22 16.97 18.95 -21.53
CA CYS A 22 15.95 18.38 -20.67
C CYS A 22 15.91 19.22 -19.40
N ILE A 23 14.78 19.86 -19.12
CA ILE A 23 14.47 20.32 -17.77
C ILE A 23 14.47 19.05 -16.93
N ARG A 24 15.52 18.84 -16.15
CA ARG A 24 15.52 17.85 -15.08
C ARG A 24 14.73 18.52 -13.96
N GLU A 25 13.44 18.26 -13.94
CA GLU A 25 12.56 18.63 -12.84
C GLU A 25 13.04 17.85 -11.61
N ASP A 26 13.87 18.53 -10.81
CA ASP A 26 14.40 18.01 -9.56
C ASP A 26 13.27 18.06 -8.53
N ASN A 27 12.50 16.98 -8.43
CA ASN A 27 11.39 16.85 -7.48
C ASN A 27 11.88 16.38 -6.09
N SER A 28 13.18 16.52 -5.78
CA SER A 28 13.77 16.07 -4.52
C SER A 28 13.28 16.81 -3.27
N ASP A 29 12.60 17.96 -3.46
CA ASP A 29 12.16 18.85 -2.38
C ASP A 29 10.65 18.77 -2.05
N CYS A 30 9.90 17.82 -2.64
CA CYS A 30 8.51 17.64 -2.21
C CYS A 30 8.50 16.97 -0.82
N PRO A 31 7.90 17.57 0.23
CA PRO A 31 7.73 16.90 1.52
C PRO A 31 7.01 15.55 1.29
N PRO A 32 7.23 14.52 2.14
CA PRO A 32 6.61 13.22 1.92
C PRO A 32 5.11 13.43 1.81
N GLU A 33 4.58 13.14 0.64
CA GLU A 33 3.14 13.14 0.43
C GLU A 33 2.55 12.08 1.34
N LYS A 34 1.42 12.43 1.94
CA LYS A 34 0.75 11.62 2.93
C LYS A 34 -0.47 11.02 2.27
N VAL A 35 -0.53 9.70 2.23
CA VAL A 35 -1.67 8.96 1.69
C VAL A 35 -2.58 8.58 2.85
N ARG A 36 -3.84 9.00 2.79
CA ARG A 36 -4.86 8.57 3.75
C ARG A 36 -5.54 7.31 3.24
N VAL A 37 -5.46 6.23 4.00
CA VAL A 37 -6.12 4.97 3.72
C VAL A 37 -7.39 4.89 4.55
N TYR A 38 -8.54 4.97 3.89
CA TYR A 38 -9.85 4.80 4.50
C TYR A 38 -10.32 3.35 4.40
N PHE A 39 -11.21 2.95 5.31
CA PHE A 39 -11.71 1.57 5.37
C PHE A 39 -13.23 1.56 5.24
N SER A 40 -13.72 0.74 4.33
CA SER A 40 -15.15 0.49 4.14
C SER A 40 -15.51 -0.93 4.58
N TYR A 41 -16.66 -1.04 5.25
CA TYR A 41 -17.22 -2.28 5.76
C TYR A 41 -18.75 -2.16 5.71
N ARG A 42 -19.46 -3.26 5.40
CA ARG A 42 -20.92 -3.24 5.29
C ARG A 42 -21.56 -3.43 6.66
N THR A 43 -22.39 -2.47 7.09
CA THR A 43 -23.17 -2.49 8.33
C THR A 43 -24.67 -2.46 8.05
N THR A 44 -25.35 -3.62 8.02
CA THR A 44 -26.74 -3.89 8.50
C THR A 44 -27.40 -5.15 7.88
N TYR A 45 -28.06 -5.92 8.76
CA TYR A 45 -29.06 -7.00 8.60
C TYR A 45 -28.81 -8.17 7.61
N SER A 46 -27.85 -9.07 7.92
CA SER A 46 -27.64 -10.45 7.39
C SER A 46 -26.83 -10.61 6.08
N PRO A 47 -26.14 -11.75 5.81
CA PRO A 47 -25.62 -12.81 6.70
C PRO A 47 -24.09 -12.73 6.93
N SER A 48 -23.38 -11.72 6.37
CA SER A 48 -21.94 -11.54 6.57
C SER A 48 -21.63 -10.05 6.74
N VAL A 49 -22.09 -9.50 7.85
CA VAL A 49 -21.94 -8.10 8.27
C VAL A 49 -20.78 -8.04 9.27
N ILE A 50 -19.84 -7.11 9.06
CA ILE A 50 -18.71 -6.89 9.97
C ILE A 50 -19.19 -5.99 11.10
N ASP A 51 -19.09 -6.45 12.35
CA ASP A 51 -19.18 -5.56 13.51
C ASP A 51 -17.86 -4.79 13.60
N PRO A 52 -17.82 -3.47 13.33
CA PRO A 52 -16.58 -2.71 13.41
C PRO A 52 -15.95 -2.72 14.80
N THR A 53 -16.73 -2.98 15.85
CA THR A 53 -16.23 -3.00 17.23
C THR A 53 -15.34 -4.20 17.53
N VAL A 54 -15.40 -5.26 16.70
CA VAL A 54 -14.51 -6.43 16.85
C VAL A 54 -13.16 -6.24 16.13
N ILE A 55 -12.98 -5.14 15.39
CA ILE A 55 -11.73 -4.80 14.73
C ILE A 55 -11.00 -3.78 15.59
N GLU A 56 -10.10 -4.28 16.42
CA GLU A 56 -9.29 -3.47 17.34
C GLU A 56 -7.87 -3.23 16.80
N ARG A 57 -7.47 -3.95 15.75
CA ARG A 57 -6.14 -3.87 15.15
C ARG A 57 -6.20 -3.89 13.63
N ILE A 58 -5.38 -3.06 12.98
CA ILE A 58 -5.22 -3.00 11.53
C ILE A 58 -3.73 -3.00 11.20
N ASP A 59 -3.30 -3.91 10.32
CA ASP A 59 -1.95 -4.01 9.78
C ASP A 59 -2.00 -3.75 8.26
N LEU A 60 -1.33 -2.69 7.81
CA LEU A 60 -1.15 -2.34 6.41
C LEU A 60 0.25 -2.74 5.94
N PHE A 61 0.33 -3.62 4.95
CA PHE A 61 1.56 -4.00 4.27
C PHE A 61 1.59 -3.32 2.89
N VAL A 62 2.65 -2.57 2.61
CA VAL A 62 2.77 -1.77 1.38
C VAL A 62 3.88 -2.32 0.51
N PHE A 63 3.57 -2.48 -0.77
CA PHE A 63 4.48 -2.92 -1.80
C PHE A 63 4.51 -1.92 -2.95
N ASP A 64 5.67 -1.74 -3.57
CA ASP A 64 5.76 -0.97 -4.81
C ASP A 64 5.16 -1.73 -6.00
N ARG A 65 5.03 -1.06 -7.17
CA ARG A 65 4.51 -1.71 -8.39
C ARG A 65 5.28 -2.94 -8.87
N THR A 66 6.53 -3.10 -8.46
CA THR A 66 7.37 -4.25 -8.82
C THR A 66 7.26 -5.38 -7.80
N GLY A 67 6.48 -5.19 -6.73
CA GLY A 67 6.25 -6.17 -5.68
C GLY A 67 7.27 -6.12 -4.53
N ASN A 68 8.15 -5.10 -4.49
CA ASN A 68 9.09 -4.98 -3.38
C ASN A 68 8.36 -4.47 -2.14
N TYR A 69 8.66 -5.07 -0.99
CA TYR A 69 8.15 -4.62 0.30
C TYR A 69 8.72 -3.25 0.68
N LEU A 70 7.84 -2.31 0.99
CA LEU A 70 8.21 -0.95 1.41
C LEU A 70 8.07 -0.75 2.92
N GLY A 71 7.13 -1.44 3.55
CA GLY A 71 6.92 -1.30 4.98
C GLY A 71 5.58 -1.82 5.48
N GLN A 72 5.46 -1.81 6.81
CA GLN A 72 4.25 -2.13 7.54
C GLN A 72 3.89 -0.98 8.47
N TRP A 73 2.60 -0.66 8.53
CA TRP A 73 2.02 0.27 9.48
C TRP A 73 0.91 -0.44 10.24
N THR A 74 0.96 -0.35 11.56
CA THR A 74 -0.01 -1.01 12.43
C THR A 74 -0.67 0.01 13.33
N ASP A 75 -2.00 -0.05 13.41
CA ASP A 75 -2.79 0.55 14.48
C ASP A 75 -3.28 -0.56 15.40
N TYR A 76 -2.84 -0.55 16.66
CA TYR A 76 -3.17 -1.56 17.67
C TYR A 76 -4.44 -1.21 18.47
N GLU A 77 -4.98 -0.02 18.27
CA GLU A 77 -6.17 0.48 18.97
C GLU A 77 -7.19 1.06 17.96
N ALA A 78 -7.30 0.40 16.80
CA ALA A 78 -8.13 0.84 15.70
C ALA A 78 -9.61 0.90 16.14
N GLN A 79 -10.26 2.02 15.82
CA GLN A 79 -11.69 2.22 16.06
C GLN A 79 -12.36 2.58 14.73
N LEU A 80 -12.82 1.55 14.03
CA LEU A 80 -13.40 1.73 12.71
C LEU A 80 -14.67 2.60 12.76
N SER A 81 -14.63 3.65 11.95
CA SER A 81 -15.74 4.56 11.69
C SER A 81 -15.65 5.06 10.25
N PRO A 82 -16.72 5.64 9.68
CA PRO A 82 -16.66 6.21 8.33
C PRO A 82 -15.60 7.30 8.14
N SER A 83 -15.12 7.91 9.23
CA SER A 83 -14.07 8.94 9.22
C SER A 83 -12.69 8.42 9.59
N TYR A 84 -12.55 7.15 10.00
CA TYR A 84 -11.28 6.57 10.40
C TYR A 84 -10.37 6.36 9.17
N TYR A 85 -9.10 6.71 9.31
CA TYR A 85 -8.07 6.48 8.30
C TYR A 85 -6.70 6.25 8.94
N MET A 86 -5.83 5.54 8.23
CA MET A 86 -4.40 5.48 8.52
C MET A 86 -3.64 6.40 7.56
N GLU A 87 -2.61 7.08 8.04
CA GLU A 87 -1.78 7.97 7.22
C GLU A 87 -0.43 7.30 6.93
N LEU A 88 -0.10 7.16 5.63
CA LEU A 88 1.13 6.54 5.17
C LEU A 88 2.06 7.59 4.53
N PRO A 89 3.35 7.64 4.89
CA PRO A 89 4.32 8.57 4.32
C PRO A 89 4.83 8.05 2.96
N LEU A 90 3.97 8.06 1.94
CA LEU A 90 4.24 7.52 0.60
C LEU A 90 4.16 8.64 -0.44
N ALA A 91 5.21 8.80 -1.26
CA ALA A 91 5.19 9.69 -2.41
C ALA A 91 4.16 9.25 -3.45
N TYR A 92 3.72 10.15 -4.34
CA TYR A 92 2.87 9.79 -5.49
C TYR A 92 3.46 8.62 -6.29
N GLY A 93 2.63 7.61 -6.56
CA GLY A 93 3.06 6.38 -7.21
C GLY A 93 2.01 5.27 -7.15
N ASP A 94 2.36 4.15 -7.79
CA ASP A 94 1.55 2.95 -7.81
C ASP A 94 2.02 2.01 -6.70
N TYR A 95 1.12 1.75 -5.75
CA TYR A 95 1.37 0.82 -4.65
C TYR A 95 0.30 -0.26 -4.60
N ARG A 96 0.70 -1.41 -4.09
CA ARG A 96 -0.21 -2.44 -3.62
C ARG A 96 -0.27 -2.34 -2.10
N ILE A 97 -1.45 -2.09 -1.56
CA ILE A 97 -1.69 -2.02 -0.12
C ILE A 97 -2.53 -3.23 0.27
N VAL A 98 -2.02 -4.02 1.21
CA VAL A 98 -2.70 -5.17 1.77
C VAL A 98 -3.03 -4.85 3.22
N CYS A 99 -4.28 -5.04 3.59
CA CYS A 99 -4.76 -4.87 4.95
C CYS A 99 -5.16 -6.20 5.56
N TRP A 100 -4.65 -6.45 6.77
CA TRP A 100 -5.19 -7.44 7.69
C TRP A 100 -5.77 -6.72 8.90
N ALA A 101 -7.03 -6.99 9.23
CA ALA A 101 -7.69 -6.44 10.41
C ALA A 101 -7.99 -7.59 11.39
N GLY A 102 -7.60 -7.43 12.65
CA GLY A 102 -7.72 -8.45 13.69
C GLY A 102 -6.59 -9.48 13.75
N LEU A 103 -5.42 -9.16 13.16
CA LEU A 103 -4.23 -10.02 13.15
C LEU A 103 -3.56 -10.08 14.54
N HIS A 104 -4.12 -10.90 15.43
CA HIS A 104 -3.60 -11.07 16.79
C HIS A 104 -2.63 -12.25 16.88
N GLU A 105 -1.46 -12.07 17.48
CA GLU A 105 -0.38 -13.08 17.52
C GLU A 105 -0.78 -14.34 18.29
N LEU A 106 -1.73 -14.23 19.23
CA LEU A 106 -2.30 -15.39 19.93
C LEU A 106 -3.17 -16.29 19.02
N SER A 107 -3.70 -15.73 17.93
CA SER A 107 -4.65 -16.40 17.03
C SER A 107 -3.99 -16.80 15.71
N TYR A 108 -3.02 -16.01 15.24
CA TYR A 108 -2.49 -16.10 13.88
C TYR A 108 -0.98 -15.91 13.84
N THR A 109 -0.36 -16.61 12.88
CA THR A 109 1.02 -16.40 12.44
C THR A 109 0.99 -15.93 10.99
N LEU A 110 1.79 -14.92 10.69
CA LEU A 110 2.05 -14.50 9.32
C LEU A 110 3.52 -14.79 9.06
N ASN A 111 3.81 -15.65 8.07
CA ASN A 111 5.20 -15.95 7.68
C ASN A 111 5.81 -14.82 6.82
N HIS A 112 5.47 -13.57 7.09
CA HIS A 112 5.98 -12.46 6.31
C HIS A 112 7.21 -11.88 7.01
N ASP A 113 8.32 -11.85 6.28
CA ASP A 113 9.46 -10.98 6.58
C ASP A 113 9.68 -10.01 5.41
N GLN A 114 10.55 -9.03 5.60
CA GLN A 114 10.84 -7.98 4.62
C GLN A 114 11.41 -8.52 3.28
N THR A 115 11.76 -9.80 3.22
CA THR A 115 12.36 -10.46 2.05
C THR A 115 11.38 -11.36 1.30
N ILE A 116 10.24 -11.68 1.91
CA ILE A 116 9.21 -12.54 1.32
C ILE A 116 8.22 -11.66 0.53
N PRO A 117 8.07 -11.88 -0.80
CA PRO A 117 7.05 -11.20 -1.59
C PRO A 117 5.65 -11.43 -1.01
N PHE A 118 4.76 -10.44 -1.10
CA PHE A 118 3.40 -10.58 -0.56
C PHE A 118 2.68 -11.84 -1.04
N GLU A 119 2.87 -12.20 -2.31
CA GLU A 119 2.21 -13.35 -2.94
C GLU A 119 2.67 -14.69 -2.34
N GLU A 120 3.80 -14.70 -1.65
CA GLU A 120 4.37 -15.85 -0.94
C GLU A 120 4.10 -15.79 0.58
N SER A 121 3.50 -14.71 1.07
CA SER A 121 3.06 -14.57 2.45
C SER A 121 1.82 -15.44 2.72
N LEU A 122 1.99 -16.42 3.59
CA LEU A 122 1.03 -17.30 4.19
C LEU A 122 0.66 -16.84 5.61
N LEU A 123 -0.64 -16.62 5.80
CA LEU A 123 -1.24 -16.49 7.12
C LEU A 123 -1.75 -17.86 7.56
N ALA A 124 -1.44 -18.25 8.80
CA ALA A 124 -1.85 -19.51 9.41
C ALA A 124 -2.40 -19.29 10.81
N LEU A 125 -3.31 -20.17 11.24
CA LEU A 125 -3.76 -20.22 12.63
C LEU A 125 -2.59 -20.58 13.54
N GLN A 126 -2.48 -19.89 14.67
CA GLN A 126 -1.59 -20.27 15.74
C GLN A 126 -2.03 -21.63 16.29
N ARG A 127 -1.09 -22.58 16.33
CA ARG A 127 -1.31 -23.94 16.83
C ARG A 127 -0.24 -24.28 17.85
N THR A 128 -0.59 -25.18 18.76
CA THR A 128 0.35 -25.80 19.68
C THR A 128 1.30 -26.75 18.94
N GLU A 129 2.32 -27.25 19.65
CA GLU A 129 3.17 -28.33 19.16
C GLU A 129 2.37 -29.58 18.76
N GLN A 130 1.21 -29.81 19.38
CA GLN A 130 0.33 -30.94 19.06
C GLN A 130 -0.66 -30.63 17.92
N GLN A 131 -0.47 -29.53 17.19
CA GLN A 131 -1.33 -29.11 16.07
C GLN A 131 -2.78 -28.79 16.47
N THR A 132 -3.00 -28.39 17.73
CA THR A 132 -4.31 -27.98 18.23
C THR A 132 -4.43 -26.46 18.35
N VAL A 133 -5.66 -25.95 18.24
CA VAL A 133 -5.99 -24.54 18.52
C VAL A 133 -6.56 -24.47 19.93
N GLU A 134 -5.86 -23.82 20.85
CA GLU A 134 -6.23 -23.77 22.28
C GLU A 134 -7.22 -22.65 22.64
N HIS A 135 -7.32 -21.63 21.79
CA HIS A 135 -8.18 -20.47 22.01
C HIS A 135 -9.06 -20.23 20.79
N ILE A 136 -10.25 -19.68 21.03
CA ILE A 136 -11.12 -19.23 19.94
C ILE A 136 -10.37 -18.10 19.20
N PRO A 137 -10.05 -18.26 17.91
CA PRO A 137 -9.35 -17.21 17.16
C PRO A 137 -10.19 -15.93 17.10
N THR A 138 -9.50 -14.81 17.16
CA THR A 138 -10.11 -13.49 16.94
C THR A 138 -10.67 -13.40 15.51
N HIS A 139 -11.68 -12.56 15.29
CA HIS A 139 -12.17 -12.30 13.95
C HIS A 139 -11.04 -11.72 13.07
N LEU A 140 -10.91 -12.24 11.85
CA LEU A 140 -9.90 -11.81 10.89
C LEU A 140 -10.56 -11.34 9.60
N PHE A 141 -10.11 -10.18 9.12
CA PHE A 141 -10.61 -9.57 7.90
C PHE A 141 -9.43 -9.21 7.01
N HIS A 142 -9.65 -9.27 5.71
CA HIS A 142 -8.67 -8.98 4.69
C HIS A 142 -9.24 -7.98 3.68
N ALA A 143 -8.41 -7.04 3.27
CA ALA A 143 -8.63 -6.26 2.07
C ALA A 143 -7.34 -6.17 1.27
N MET A 144 -7.46 -6.20 -0.04
CA MET A 144 -6.36 -5.90 -0.94
C MET A 144 -6.87 -4.92 -1.98
N GLU A 145 -6.21 -3.78 -2.08
CA GLU A 145 -6.40 -2.88 -3.21
C GLU A 145 -5.23 -3.07 -4.16
N ALA A 146 -5.54 -3.64 -5.33
CA ALA A 146 -4.54 -4.13 -6.26
C ALA A 146 -3.70 -3.01 -6.89
N GLN A 147 -4.21 -1.77 -6.90
CA GLN A 147 -3.57 -0.60 -7.48
C GLN A 147 -4.15 0.64 -6.78
N ALA A 148 -3.59 1.01 -5.63
CA ALA A 148 -3.79 2.37 -5.14
C ALA A 148 -2.96 3.26 -6.06
N MET A 149 -3.55 3.72 -7.17
CA MET A 149 -2.98 4.84 -7.90
C MET A 149 -3.04 6.00 -6.93
N VAL A 150 -1.92 6.37 -6.33
CA VAL A 150 -1.83 7.60 -5.56
C VAL A 150 -1.61 8.71 -6.58
N ASP A 151 -2.63 8.98 -7.38
CA ASP A 151 -2.77 10.22 -8.17
C ASP A 151 -3.53 11.29 -7.35
N GLN A 152 -4.19 10.86 -6.28
CA GLN A 152 -4.84 11.66 -5.24
C GLN A 152 -4.37 11.18 -3.85
N PRO A 153 -4.34 12.04 -2.81
CA PRO A 153 -3.79 11.72 -1.49
C PRO A 153 -4.65 10.74 -0.65
N THR A 154 -5.49 9.92 -1.29
CA THR A 154 -6.48 9.06 -0.63
C THR A 154 -6.61 7.69 -1.31
N ALA A 155 -6.63 6.62 -0.51
CA ALA A 155 -6.92 5.23 -0.92
C ALA A 155 -8.10 4.67 -0.08
N ASN A 156 -8.86 3.71 -0.61
CA ASN A 156 -10.07 3.19 0.04
C ASN A 156 -10.11 1.66 0.02
N LEU A 157 -9.85 1.03 1.15
CA LEU A 157 -9.86 -0.43 1.29
C LEU A 157 -11.23 -0.96 1.72
N ALA A 158 -11.74 -1.97 1.01
CA ALA A 158 -12.98 -2.66 1.37
C ALA A 158 -12.69 -3.96 2.13
N LEU A 159 -12.92 -3.95 3.44
CA LEU A 159 -12.68 -5.10 4.32
C LEU A 159 -13.67 -6.23 4.03
N SER A 160 -13.14 -7.44 3.91
CA SER A 160 -13.89 -8.67 3.69
C SER A 160 -13.53 -9.73 4.74
N PHE A 161 -14.51 -10.52 5.17
CA PHE A 161 -14.29 -11.61 6.14
C PHE A 161 -13.43 -12.72 5.51
N VAL A 162 -12.54 -13.30 6.31
CA VAL A 162 -11.71 -14.43 5.90
C VAL A 162 -12.31 -15.68 6.51
N ASN A 163 -12.87 -16.56 5.66
CA ASN A 163 -13.49 -17.84 6.06
C ASN A 163 -12.45 -18.95 6.25
#